data_AF-A0A1Z5J732-F1
#
_entry.id   AF-A0A1Z5J732-F1
#
_cell.length_a   1.000
_cell.length_b   1.000
_cell.length_c   1.000
_cell.angle_alpha   90.00
_cell.angle_beta   90.00
_cell.angle_gamma   90.00
#
_symmetry.space_group_name_H-M   'P 1'
#
loop_
_entity.id
_entity.type
_entity.pdbx_description
1 polymer ?
#
loop_
_entity_poly.entity_id
_entity_poly.type
_entity_poly.pdbx_seq_one_letter_code
_entity_poly.pdbx_strand_id
1 'polypeptide(L)'
;MVSPLDFSSHIQIPPLEEFLVDVDHKLGRANGNIYHRHTGVPGVHDGQIMVRLKKKRFVILDYGLQPSDADLQYALTNPHIKIPKGAGKESCKTPECPKVGVPVCIYDSEPNETDSLYLRTGLCFSCQRNLNEKRRTERKRTNPRLSTEDDLEEPSMIYAMGPSPKKFRYKNGSMVELASDAIIVNGAIEGTRHYGEGYGFQEIGGDLLHCSREALIETERLIEAVSSGAASAAVAAVHGALLDDSAHDSLPPGDEEINSIYHKAFNSLSKSIFLLTQWKASWDAAIEAAHETVADPSLADAVASAAAVAAATTVPDMMGDNGSGDPSSNMATLLMAANDERQDHDDDEEDPTLEYV
;
A
#
# COMPACT_ATOMS: atom_id res chain seq x y z
N MET A 1 49.00 -34.85 7.01
CA MET A 1 49.04 -33.39 6.94
C MET A 1 48.96 -33.03 5.46
N VAL A 2 47.77 -32.69 4.98
CA VAL A 2 47.54 -32.27 3.58
C VAL A 2 47.83 -30.78 3.53
N SER A 3 48.79 -30.35 2.71
CA SER A 3 49.13 -28.94 2.53
C SER A 3 47.89 -28.14 2.12
N PRO A 4 47.66 -26.95 2.68
CA PRO A 4 46.57 -26.09 2.23
C PRO A 4 46.90 -25.65 0.82
N LEU A 5 46.11 -26.12 -0.16
CA LEU A 5 46.19 -25.63 -1.53
C LEU A 5 45.82 -24.15 -1.48
N ASP A 6 46.81 -23.31 -1.73
CA ASP A 6 46.70 -21.87 -1.81
C ASP A 6 45.96 -21.51 -3.11
N PHE A 7 44.63 -21.70 -3.10
CA PHE A 7 43.75 -21.21 -4.17
C PHE A 7 43.54 -19.72 -3.96
N SER A 8 44.55 -18.92 -4.29
CA SER A 8 44.35 -17.49 -4.56
C SER A 8 43.60 -17.36 -5.89
N SER A 9 42.32 -17.74 -5.87
CA SER A 9 41.45 -17.65 -7.03
C SER A 9 40.89 -16.24 -7.11
N HIS A 10 41.65 -15.36 -7.77
CA HIS A 10 41.05 -14.16 -8.37
C HIS A 10 39.80 -14.56 -9.15
N ILE A 11 38.79 -13.68 -9.20
CA ILE A 11 37.61 -13.93 -10.02
C ILE A 11 38.03 -13.94 -11.49
N GLN A 12 38.37 -15.12 -12.00
CA GLN A 12 38.42 -15.36 -13.43
C GLN A 12 36.98 -15.47 -13.91
N ILE A 13 36.41 -14.35 -14.34
CA ILE A 13 35.12 -14.35 -15.01
C ILE A 13 35.34 -15.02 -16.36
N PRO A 14 34.68 -16.16 -16.61
CA PRO A 14 34.71 -16.77 -17.93
C PRO A 14 34.29 -15.75 -19.00
N PRO A 15 34.81 -15.87 -20.24
CA PRO A 15 34.35 -15.06 -21.35
C PRO A 15 32.81 -15.13 -21.47
N LEU A 16 32.18 -14.02 -21.85
CA LEU A 16 30.72 -13.92 -21.96
C LEU A 16 30.14 -15.01 -22.87
N GLU A 17 30.89 -15.41 -23.89
CA GLU A 17 30.54 -16.45 -24.85
C GLU A 17 30.22 -17.78 -24.16
N GLU A 18 30.96 -18.12 -23.10
CA GLU A 18 30.73 -19.35 -22.34
C GLU A 18 29.38 -19.31 -21.62
N PHE A 19 29.02 -18.16 -21.07
CA PHE A 19 27.73 -17.98 -20.42
C PHE A 19 26.59 -18.07 -21.42
N LEU A 20 26.74 -17.49 -22.62
CA LEU A 20 25.72 -17.57 -23.66
C LEU A 20 25.43 -19.01 -24.09
N VAL A 21 26.47 -19.85 -24.20
CA VAL A 21 26.29 -21.29 -24.46
C VAL A 21 25.46 -21.95 -23.37
N ASP A 22 25.75 -21.68 -22.09
CA ASP A 22 24.98 -22.21 -20.97
C ASP A 22 23.52 -21.70 -20.96
N VAL A 23 23.29 -20.43 -21.30
CA VAL A 23 21.95 -19.82 -21.41
C VAL A 23 21.11 -20.52 -22.46
N ASP A 24 21.69 -20.77 -23.63
CA ASP A 24 20.97 -21.30 -24.79
C ASP A 24 20.73 -22.80 -24.70
N HIS A 25 21.70 -23.54 -24.16
CA HIS A 25 21.67 -25.01 -24.18
C HIS A 25 21.32 -25.66 -22.84
N LYS A 26 21.53 -24.99 -21.70
CA LYS A 26 21.45 -25.64 -20.37
C LYS A 26 20.45 -25.00 -19.41
N LEU A 27 20.38 -23.66 -19.35
CA LEU A 27 19.47 -22.95 -18.45
C LEU A 27 17.98 -23.12 -18.83
N GLY A 28 17.70 -23.46 -20.08
CA GLY A 28 16.33 -23.52 -20.60
C GLY A 28 15.66 -22.15 -20.69
N ARG A 29 14.40 -22.10 -21.15
CA ARG A 29 13.73 -20.85 -21.58
C ARG A 29 12.76 -20.24 -20.56
N ALA A 30 12.33 -20.98 -19.55
CA ALA A 30 11.30 -20.52 -18.61
C ALA A 30 11.88 -19.70 -17.45
N ASN A 31 11.13 -18.70 -17.00
CA ASN A 31 11.51 -17.90 -15.83
C ASN A 31 11.57 -18.78 -14.57
N GLY A 32 12.62 -18.62 -13.78
CA GLY A 32 12.88 -19.43 -12.59
C GLY A 32 13.63 -20.72 -12.89
N ASN A 33 13.95 -21.02 -14.15
CA ASN A 33 14.85 -22.13 -14.44
C ASN A 33 16.23 -21.89 -13.83
N ILE A 34 16.85 -22.98 -13.40
CA ILE A 34 18.17 -22.99 -12.77
C ILE A 34 19.05 -24.01 -13.47
N TYR A 35 20.30 -23.64 -13.70
CA TYR A 35 21.38 -24.54 -14.10
C TYR A 35 22.53 -24.45 -13.10
N HIS A 36 22.98 -25.60 -12.57
CA HIS A 36 24.14 -25.66 -11.68
C HIS A 36 25.41 -25.79 -12.53
N ARG A 37 26.23 -24.73 -12.56
CA ARG A 37 27.50 -24.71 -13.33
C ARG A 37 28.57 -25.51 -12.61
N HIS A 38 28.72 -25.27 -11.30
CA HIS A 38 29.64 -25.99 -10.43
C HIS A 38 28.89 -26.48 -9.20
N THR A 39 29.05 -27.77 -8.90
CA THR A 39 28.47 -28.38 -7.70
C THR A 39 29.11 -27.77 -6.45
N GLY A 40 28.28 -27.41 -5.47
CA GLY A 40 28.76 -26.93 -4.18
C GLY A 40 29.32 -28.04 -3.29
N VAL A 41 30.01 -27.63 -2.22
CA VAL A 41 30.47 -28.55 -1.19
C VAL A 41 29.31 -28.82 -0.21
N PRO A 42 28.90 -30.09 -0.02
CA PRO A 42 27.83 -30.45 0.90
C PRO A 42 28.05 -29.88 2.31
N GLY A 43 27.02 -29.24 2.86
CA GLY A 43 27.07 -28.60 4.17
C GLY A 43 27.79 -27.24 4.22
N VAL A 44 28.45 -26.80 3.13
CA VAL A 44 29.23 -25.55 3.12
C VAL A 44 28.66 -24.50 2.18
N HIS A 45 28.40 -24.84 0.91
CA HIS A 45 27.81 -23.88 -0.04
C HIS A 45 27.09 -24.61 -1.19
N ASP A 46 26.26 -23.88 -1.93
CA ASP A 46 25.49 -24.45 -3.06
C ASP A 46 26.24 -24.44 -4.40
N GLY A 47 27.46 -23.89 -4.41
CA GLY A 47 28.33 -23.84 -5.57
C GLY A 47 27.99 -22.67 -6.48
N GLN A 48 28.21 -22.85 -7.78
CA GLN A 48 27.92 -21.84 -8.78
C GLN A 48 26.67 -22.20 -9.55
N ILE A 49 25.71 -21.27 -9.56
CA ILE A 49 24.40 -21.44 -10.17
C ILE A 49 24.13 -20.33 -11.16
N MET A 50 23.35 -20.67 -12.17
CA MET A 50 22.79 -19.75 -13.14
C MET A 50 21.27 -19.77 -13.01
N VAL A 51 20.65 -18.60 -12.96
CA VAL A 51 19.20 -18.46 -12.76
C VAL A 51 18.60 -17.58 -13.83
N ARG A 52 17.56 -18.09 -14.51
CA ARG A 52 16.76 -17.29 -15.44
C ARG A 52 15.71 -16.49 -14.68
N LEU A 53 15.70 -15.18 -14.88
CA LEU A 53 14.76 -14.22 -14.30
C LEU A 53 13.77 -13.73 -15.36
N LYS A 54 12.86 -12.82 -14.95
CA LYS A 54 11.90 -12.19 -15.86
C LYS A 54 12.60 -11.37 -16.95
N LYS A 55 11.89 -11.04 -18.03
CA LYS A 55 12.40 -10.27 -19.17
C LYS A 55 13.64 -10.87 -19.86
N LYS A 56 13.77 -12.21 -19.85
CA LYS A 56 14.94 -12.95 -20.36
C LYS A 56 16.27 -12.69 -19.64
N ARG A 57 16.29 -11.86 -18.59
CA ARG A 57 17.45 -11.63 -17.72
C ARG A 57 17.96 -12.94 -17.14
N PHE A 58 19.25 -13.09 -16.97
CA PHE A 58 19.85 -14.17 -16.22
C PHE A 58 20.98 -13.65 -15.34
N VAL A 59 21.21 -14.34 -14.22
CA VAL A 59 22.30 -14.04 -13.30
C VAL A 59 23.10 -15.31 -13.03
N ILE A 60 24.38 -15.14 -12.73
CA ILE A 60 25.28 -16.20 -12.30
C ILE A 60 25.80 -15.86 -10.91
N LEU A 61 25.55 -16.76 -9.98
CA LEU A 61 25.82 -16.59 -8.55
C LEU A 61 26.77 -17.68 -8.10
N ASP A 62 27.80 -17.30 -7.34
CA ASP A 62 28.74 -18.23 -6.75
C ASP A 62 28.71 -18.11 -5.22
N TYR A 63 28.33 -19.19 -4.55
CA TYR A 63 28.29 -19.28 -3.09
C TYR A 63 29.61 -19.80 -2.48
N GLY A 64 30.50 -20.36 -3.29
CA GLY A 64 31.81 -20.87 -2.84
C GLY A 64 32.94 -19.86 -2.98
N LEU A 65 32.75 -18.85 -3.83
CA LEU A 65 33.74 -17.81 -4.09
C LEU A 65 33.90 -16.86 -2.90
N GLN A 66 35.13 -16.74 -2.40
CA GLN A 66 35.51 -15.75 -1.38
C GLN A 66 36.24 -14.59 -2.06
N PRO A 67 35.62 -13.40 -2.16
CA PRO A 67 36.20 -12.28 -2.89
C PRO A 67 37.43 -11.72 -2.16
N SER A 68 38.48 -11.45 -2.92
CA SER A 68 39.68 -10.71 -2.50
C SER A 68 39.46 -9.19 -2.61
N ASP A 69 40.37 -8.39 -2.07
CA ASP A 69 40.30 -6.93 -2.18
C ASP A 69 40.40 -6.45 -3.64
N ALA A 70 41.19 -7.14 -4.47
CA ALA A 70 41.28 -6.86 -5.89
C ALA A 70 39.94 -7.09 -6.60
N ASP A 71 39.21 -8.14 -6.21
CA ASP A 71 37.90 -8.45 -6.77
C ASP A 71 36.85 -7.40 -6.39
N LEU A 72 36.92 -6.89 -5.16
CA LEU A 72 36.08 -5.78 -4.70
C LEU A 72 36.34 -4.52 -5.54
N GLN A 73 37.60 -4.17 -5.78
CA GLN A 73 37.96 -3.03 -6.64
C GLN A 73 37.47 -3.22 -8.08
N TYR A 74 37.62 -4.44 -8.62
CA TYR A 74 37.17 -4.74 -9.97
C TYR A 74 35.64 -4.62 -10.10
N ALA A 75 34.88 -5.14 -9.14
CA ALA A 75 33.43 -5.04 -9.11
C ALA A 75 32.91 -3.59 -9.09
N LEU A 76 33.65 -2.65 -8.48
CA LEU A 76 33.29 -1.22 -8.52
C LEU A 76 33.35 -0.63 -9.93
N THR A 77 34.20 -1.18 -10.80
CA THR A 77 34.36 -0.71 -12.18
C THR A 77 33.49 -1.45 -13.20
N ASN A 78 32.86 -2.56 -12.81
CA ASN A 78 32.09 -3.41 -13.71
C ASN A 78 30.66 -3.64 -13.18
N PRO A 79 29.64 -3.02 -13.79
CA PRO A 79 28.27 -3.08 -13.28
C PRO A 79 27.64 -4.47 -13.35
N HIS A 80 28.16 -5.38 -14.18
CA HIS A 80 27.65 -6.75 -14.31
C HIS A 80 28.04 -7.65 -13.13
N ILE A 81 28.96 -7.21 -12.28
CA ILE A 81 29.43 -7.94 -11.11
C ILE A 81 28.92 -7.23 -9.88
N LYS A 82 28.38 -7.99 -8.92
CA LYS A 82 27.93 -7.46 -7.64
C LYS A 82 28.48 -8.33 -6.52
N ILE A 83 29.19 -7.70 -5.59
CA ILE A 83 29.75 -8.37 -4.40
C ILE A 83 29.09 -7.74 -3.17
N PRO A 84 27.98 -8.31 -2.66
CA PRO A 84 27.36 -7.83 -1.44
C PRO A 84 28.32 -7.95 -0.24
N LYS A 85 28.09 -7.12 0.79
CA LYS A 85 28.80 -7.25 2.06
C LYS A 85 28.57 -8.66 2.62
N GLY A 86 29.66 -9.34 3.00
CA GLY A 86 29.62 -10.70 3.53
C GLY A 86 29.59 -11.82 2.49
N ALA A 87 29.67 -11.51 1.19
CA ALA A 87 29.66 -12.53 0.14
C ALA A 87 30.77 -13.59 0.34
N GLY A 88 30.41 -14.86 0.18
CA GLY A 88 31.30 -16.00 0.37
C GLY A 88 31.66 -16.34 1.82
N LYS A 89 31.24 -15.51 2.79
CA LYS A 89 31.65 -15.60 4.21
C LYS A 89 30.48 -15.72 5.17
N GLU A 90 29.43 -14.92 4.98
CA GLU A 90 28.27 -14.92 5.86
C GLU A 90 27.44 -16.20 5.70
N SER A 91 27.10 -16.81 6.83
CA SER A 91 26.25 -18.00 6.89
C SER A 91 24.80 -17.68 6.51
N CYS A 92 24.09 -18.70 6.03
CA CYS A 92 22.68 -18.64 5.71
C CYS A 92 21.85 -18.17 6.91
N LYS A 93 20.94 -17.22 6.69
CA LYS A 93 20.03 -16.73 7.75
C LYS A 93 18.98 -17.75 8.20
N THR A 94 18.83 -18.88 7.52
CA THR A 94 17.97 -19.96 8.02
C THR A 94 18.60 -20.57 9.26
N PRO A 95 17.88 -20.65 10.40
CA PRO A 95 18.38 -21.32 11.60
C PRO A 95 18.89 -22.72 11.26
N GLU A 96 20.01 -23.11 11.88
CA GLU A 96 20.62 -24.44 11.73
C GLU A 96 21.14 -24.77 10.31
N CYS A 97 21.14 -23.81 9.36
CA CYS A 97 21.73 -24.03 8.05
C CYS A 97 23.23 -23.63 8.06
N PRO A 98 24.17 -24.58 7.92
CA PRO A 98 25.60 -24.27 7.97
C PRO A 98 26.15 -23.65 6.68
N LYS A 99 25.34 -23.55 5.62
CA LYS A 99 25.79 -23.12 4.30
C LYS A 99 26.03 -21.60 4.24
N VAL A 100 26.87 -21.14 3.32
CA VAL A 100 27.01 -19.72 2.95
C VAL A 100 25.67 -19.16 2.45
N GLY A 101 25.27 -18.01 2.98
CA GLY A 101 24.01 -17.32 2.70
C GLY A 101 24.10 -16.22 1.66
N VAL A 102 25.27 -15.60 1.51
CA VAL A 102 25.46 -14.43 0.65
C VAL A 102 26.36 -14.82 -0.52
N PRO A 103 25.85 -14.89 -1.76
CA PRO A 103 26.66 -15.23 -2.93
C PRO A 103 27.36 -14.02 -3.53
N VAL A 104 28.40 -14.27 -4.32
CA VAL A 104 28.96 -13.31 -5.28
C VAL A 104 28.17 -13.39 -6.59
N CYS A 105 27.71 -12.27 -7.13
CA CYS A 105 27.17 -12.20 -8.48
C CYS A 105 28.32 -11.98 -9.47
N ILE A 106 28.72 -13.04 -10.17
CA ILE A 106 29.82 -12.97 -11.14
C ILE A 106 29.39 -12.42 -12.50
N TYR A 107 28.10 -12.48 -12.82
CA TYR A 107 27.54 -11.87 -14.02
C TYR A 107 26.02 -11.65 -13.89
N ASP A 108 25.56 -10.46 -14.25
CA ASP A 108 24.16 -10.09 -14.40
C ASP A 108 23.93 -9.55 -15.81
N SER A 109 23.04 -10.19 -16.58
CA SER A 109 22.78 -9.76 -17.95
C SER A 109 22.10 -8.39 -18.03
N GLU A 110 21.47 -7.93 -16.94
CA GLU A 110 20.75 -6.65 -16.87
C GLU A 110 21.08 -5.95 -15.54
N PRO A 111 22.28 -5.36 -15.42
CA PRO A 111 22.76 -4.84 -14.13
C PRO A 111 21.98 -3.64 -13.60
N ASN A 112 21.30 -2.91 -14.49
CA ASN A 112 20.46 -1.75 -14.18
C ASN A 112 19.10 -2.13 -13.56
N GLU A 113 18.69 -3.40 -13.67
CA GLU A 113 17.47 -3.88 -13.03
C GLU A 113 17.69 -4.14 -11.54
N THR A 114 16.61 -4.13 -10.75
CA THR A 114 16.67 -4.39 -9.30
C THR A 114 17.38 -5.72 -8.99
N ASP A 115 18.19 -5.73 -7.93
CA ASP A 115 18.94 -6.92 -7.54
C ASP A 115 18.05 -8.15 -7.36
N SER A 116 18.58 -9.29 -7.82
CA SER A 116 17.91 -10.57 -7.68
C SER A 116 17.63 -10.87 -6.20
N LEU A 117 16.52 -11.57 -5.93
CA LEU A 117 16.16 -11.94 -4.56
C LEU A 117 17.28 -12.74 -3.88
N TYR A 118 18.00 -13.57 -4.64
CA TYR A 118 19.11 -14.38 -4.15
C TYR A 118 20.30 -13.55 -3.62
N LEU A 119 20.47 -12.30 -4.08
CA LEU A 119 21.51 -11.40 -3.57
C LEU A 119 21.09 -10.64 -2.31
N ARG A 120 19.78 -10.46 -2.09
CA ARG A 120 19.27 -9.58 -1.03
C ARG A 120 18.89 -10.30 0.27
N THR A 121 18.60 -11.60 0.20
CA THR A 121 18.01 -12.32 1.35
C THR A 121 19.03 -12.80 2.37
N GLY A 122 20.27 -13.06 1.97
CA GLY A 122 21.27 -13.74 2.82
C GLY A 122 20.92 -15.21 3.08
N LEU A 123 20.20 -15.84 2.15
CA LEU A 123 19.88 -17.26 2.19
C LEU A 123 20.71 -18.03 1.18
N CYS A 124 21.18 -19.22 1.58
CA CYS A 124 21.76 -20.16 0.62
C CYS A 124 20.71 -20.50 -0.45
N PHE A 125 21.16 -20.90 -1.63
CA PHE A 125 20.28 -21.20 -2.75
C PHE A 125 19.24 -22.27 -2.38
N SER A 126 19.64 -23.31 -1.65
CA SER A 126 18.75 -24.37 -1.19
C SER A 126 17.59 -23.84 -0.32
N CYS A 127 17.90 -23.05 0.72
CA CYS A 127 16.90 -22.47 1.60
C CYS A 127 16.00 -21.45 0.88
N GLN A 128 16.59 -20.61 0.00
CA GLN A 128 15.82 -19.67 -0.80
C GLN A 128 14.81 -20.37 -1.73
N ARG A 129 15.21 -21.50 -2.33
CA ARG A 129 14.35 -22.31 -3.19
C ARG A 129 13.21 -22.93 -2.42
N ASN A 130 13.49 -23.52 -1.25
CA ASN A 130 12.45 -24.08 -0.38
C ASN A 130 11.45 -23.01 0.07
N LEU A 131 11.94 -21.81 0.44
CA LEU A 131 11.09 -20.68 0.81
C LEU A 131 10.19 -20.22 -0.37
N ASN A 132 10.76 -20.15 -1.58
CA ASN A 132 10.02 -19.78 -2.77
C ASN A 132 8.95 -20.82 -3.14
N GLU A 133 9.26 -22.11 -3.02
CA GLU A 133 8.29 -23.18 -3.29
C GLU A 133 7.19 -23.21 -2.23
N LYS A 134 7.51 -23.03 -0.94
CA LYS A 134 6.52 -22.89 0.13
C LYS A 134 5.52 -21.77 -0.17
N ARG A 135 6.02 -20.57 -0.48
CA ARG A 135 5.20 -19.41 -0.89
C ARG A 135 4.36 -19.70 -2.14
N ARG A 136 4.86 -20.51 -3.08
CA ARG A 136 4.13 -20.92 -4.28
C ARG A 136 2.98 -21.87 -3.95
N THR A 137 3.21 -22.84 -3.06
CA THR A 137 2.18 -23.80 -2.64
C THR A 137 1.10 -23.17 -1.76
N GLU A 138 1.47 -22.25 -0.86
CA GLU A 138 0.52 -21.49 -0.03
C GLU A 138 -0.44 -20.67 -0.90
N ARG A 139 0.09 -19.93 -1.87
CA ARG A 139 -0.73 -19.16 -2.84
C ARG A 139 -1.67 -20.01 -3.68
N LYS A 140 -1.35 -21.30 -3.89
CA LYS A 140 -2.25 -22.24 -4.57
C LYS A 140 -3.31 -22.83 -3.64
N ARG A 141 -3.01 -22.91 -2.34
CA ARG A 141 -3.89 -23.50 -1.31
C ARG A 141 -4.85 -22.51 -0.69
N THR A 142 -4.72 -21.20 -0.90
CA THR A 142 -5.70 -20.16 -0.46
C THR A 142 -7.03 -20.24 -1.22
N ASN A 143 -7.50 -21.45 -1.56
CA ASN A 143 -8.85 -21.69 -2.03
C ASN A 143 -9.32 -23.14 -1.73
N PRO A 144 -9.55 -23.52 -0.46
CA PRO A 144 -10.62 -24.46 -0.16
C PRO A 144 -11.89 -23.64 0.07
N ARG A 145 -12.87 -23.81 -0.81
CA ARG A 145 -14.23 -23.33 -0.58
C ARG A 145 -14.76 -23.85 0.77
N LEU A 146 -15.49 -22.97 1.46
CA LEU A 146 -16.63 -23.28 2.34
C LEU A 146 -16.39 -24.30 3.45
N SER A 147 -16.17 -23.80 4.66
CA SER A 147 -16.89 -24.34 5.83
C SER A 147 -16.96 -23.28 6.93
N THR A 148 -18.20 -22.89 7.21
CA THR A 148 -18.75 -22.33 8.46
C THR A 148 -18.21 -20.98 8.93
N GLU A 149 -19.08 -19.99 8.75
CA GLU A 149 -19.49 -18.90 9.66
C GLU A 149 -18.66 -18.73 10.95
N ASP A 150 -18.39 -17.45 11.24
CA ASP A 150 -17.59 -16.92 12.35
C ASP A 150 -16.07 -17.11 12.22
N ASP A 151 -15.41 -16.17 11.54
CA ASP A 151 -14.28 -15.47 12.14
C ASP A 151 -13.85 -14.25 11.30
N LEU A 152 -13.83 -13.10 11.97
CA LEU A 152 -13.37 -11.80 11.49
C LEU A 152 -11.84 -11.79 11.46
N GLU A 153 -11.20 -12.13 10.34
CA GLU A 153 -9.77 -11.88 10.17
C GLU A 153 -9.40 -11.22 8.84
N GLU A 154 -8.51 -10.23 8.99
CA GLU A 154 -8.10 -9.20 8.05
C GLU A 154 -7.47 -9.71 6.73
N PRO A 155 -7.61 -8.97 5.62
CA PRO A 155 -6.94 -9.29 4.36
C PRO A 155 -5.42 -9.06 4.45
N SER A 156 -4.66 -10.15 4.62
CA SER A 156 -3.20 -10.18 4.55
C SER A 156 -2.68 -9.79 3.15
N MET A 157 -2.06 -8.61 3.04
CA MET A 157 -1.35 -8.15 1.83
C MET A 157 0.17 -8.27 1.97
N ILE A 158 0.74 -9.15 1.14
CA ILE A 158 2.19 -9.35 1.01
C ILE A 158 2.79 -8.23 0.15
N TYR A 159 3.47 -7.28 0.78
CA TYR A 159 4.21 -6.20 0.12
C TYR A 159 5.44 -6.73 -0.65
N ALA A 160 5.54 -6.40 -1.94
CA ALA A 160 6.75 -6.56 -2.73
C ALA A 160 7.22 -5.19 -3.25
N MET A 161 8.33 -4.70 -2.70
CA MET A 161 8.95 -3.42 -3.04
C MET A 161 9.74 -3.52 -4.35
N GLY A 162 9.30 -2.78 -5.38
CA GLY A 162 10.01 -2.56 -6.65
C GLY A 162 9.12 -1.86 -7.71
N PRO A 163 9.69 -1.08 -8.65
CA PRO A 163 8.96 -0.32 -9.66
C PRO A 163 8.54 -1.24 -10.81
N SER A 164 7.61 -2.16 -10.51
CA SER A 164 6.86 -2.90 -11.51
C SER A 164 5.42 -2.44 -11.45
N PRO A 165 4.72 -2.26 -12.59
CA PRO A 165 3.31 -1.89 -12.60
C PRO A 165 2.55 -2.86 -11.70
N LYS A 166 2.01 -2.32 -10.60
CA LYS A 166 1.38 -3.10 -9.55
C LYS A 166 0.03 -3.55 -10.10
N LYS A 167 -0.07 -4.83 -10.46
CA LYS A 167 -1.31 -5.44 -10.93
C LYS A 167 -2.10 -5.95 -9.73
N PHE A 168 -3.22 -5.31 -9.44
CA PHE A 168 -4.14 -5.71 -8.37
C PHE A 168 -5.23 -6.58 -8.96
N ARG A 169 -5.59 -7.65 -8.25
CA ARG A 169 -6.71 -8.51 -8.62
C ARG A 169 -7.89 -8.21 -7.69
N TYR A 170 -9.01 -7.79 -8.25
CA TYR A 170 -10.25 -7.64 -7.49
C TYR A 170 -10.86 -9.01 -7.16
N LYS A 171 -11.78 -9.04 -6.19
CA LYS A 171 -12.52 -10.26 -5.81
C LYS A 171 -13.28 -10.89 -6.99
N ASN A 172 -13.72 -10.08 -7.96
CA ASN A 172 -14.37 -10.54 -9.18
C ASN A 172 -13.39 -11.13 -10.24
N GLY A 173 -12.10 -11.23 -9.94
CA GLY A 173 -11.08 -11.77 -10.83
C GLY A 173 -10.53 -10.80 -11.87
N SER A 174 -11.08 -9.59 -11.98
CA SER A 174 -10.55 -8.55 -12.87
C SER A 174 -9.21 -8.02 -12.35
N MET A 175 -8.32 -7.69 -13.28
CA MET A 175 -6.98 -7.17 -12.99
C MET A 175 -6.95 -5.68 -13.29
N VAL A 176 -6.55 -4.87 -12.31
CA VAL A 176 -6.26 -3.44 -12.50
C VAL A 176 -4.76 -3.23 -12.50
N GLU A 177 -4.28 -2.60 -13.56
CA GLU A 177 -2.92 -2.11 -13.65
C GLU A 177 -2.92 -0.66 -13.17
N LEU A 178 -2.35 -0.43 -11.98
CA LEU A 178 -2.23 0.94 -11.47
C LEU A 178 -1.11 1.68 -12.22
N ALA A 179 -1.35 2.96 -12.47
CA ALA A 179 -0.32 3.88 -12.92
C ALA A 179 0.84 3.96 -11.88
N SER A 180 2.02 4.36 -12.33
CA SER A 180 3.23 4.41 -11.48
C SER A 180 3.11 5.38 -10.30
N ASP A 181 2.23 6.36 -10.42
CA ASP A 181 1.92 7.44 -9.48
C ASP A 181 0.63 7.20 -8.67
N ALA A 182 0.01 6.02 -8.80
CA ALA A 182 -1.21 5.72 -8.07
C ALA A 182 -0.98 5.71 -6.55
N ILE A 183 -1.78 6.49 -5.83
CA ILE A 183 -1.84 6.47 -4.37
C ILE A 183 -2.65 5.24 -3.94
N ILE A 184 -2.06 4.40 -3.11
CA ILE A 184 -2.70 3.20 -2.56
C ILE A 184 -2.97 3.44 -1.08
N VAL A 185 -4.25 3.51 -0.72
CA VAL A 185 -4.70 3.62 0.67
C VAL A 185 -5.11 2.22 1.13
N ASN A 186 -4.30 1.60 1.99
CA ASN A 186 -4.52 0.25 2.50
C ASN A 186 -5.00 0.29 3.94
N GLY A 187 -6.31 0.30 4.13
CA GLY A 187 -6.92 0.26 5.46
C GLY A 187 -6.91 1.61 6.17
N ALA A 188 -7.12 1.57 7.49
CA ALA A 188 -7.16 2.76 8.33
C ALA A 188 -5.88 3.57 8.21
N ILE A 189 -6.04 4.88 8.20
CA ILE A 189 -4.94 5.82 8.39
C ILE A 189 -4.96 6.28 9.84
N GLU A 190 -3.79 6.42 10.44
CA GLU A 190 -3.66 6.88 11.82
C GLU A 190 -4.41 8.21 12.03
N GLY A 191 -5.26 8.25 13.05
CA GLY A 191 -6.12 9.40 13.35
C GLY A 191 -7.41 9.48 12.54
N THR A 192 -7.79 8.41 11.81
CA THR A 192 -9.12 8.26 11.22
C THR A 192 -9.89 7.13 11.91
N ARG A 193 -11.22 7.23 11.95
CA ARG A 193 -12.10 6.16 12.47
C ARG A 193 -12.66 5.36 11.30
N HIS A 194 -12.93 4.08 11.54
CA HIS A 194 -13.61 3.21 10.59
C HIS A 194 -15.12 3.40 10.66
N TYR A 195 -15.79 3.26 9.53
CA TYR A 195 -17.25 3.13 9.47
C TYR A 195 -17.71 1.99 10.40
N GLY A 196 -18.73 2.26 11.21
CA GLY A 196 -19.26 1.32 12.19
C GLY A 196 -20.45 1.88 12.97
N GLU A 197 -20.82 1.19 14.04
CA GLU A 197 -21.94 1.59 14.91
C GLU A 197 -21.70 3.00 15.51
N GLY A 198 -22.65 3.91 15.28
CA GLY A 198 -22.55 5.31 15.74
C GLY A 198 -21.56 6.20 14.97
N TYR A 199 -21.01 5.73 13.85
CA TYR A 199 -20.13 6.52 12.99
C TYR A 199 -20.46 6.25 11.51
N GLY A 200 -21.47 6.96 11.01
CA GLY A 200 -22.04 6.80 9.68
C GLY A 200 -21.69 7.97 8.75
N PHE A 201 -22.40 8.03 7.61
CA PHE A 201 -22.10 9.00 6.55
C PHE A 201 -22.18 10.47 7.00
N GLN A 202 -22.93 10.79 8.06
CA GLN A 202 -23.02 12.15 8.60
C GLN A 202 -21.73 12.52 9.34
N GLU A 203 -21.29 11.69 10.28
CA GLU A 203 -20.07 11.90 11.05
C GLU A 203 -18.82 11.82 10.17
N ILE A 204 -18.75 10.80 9.30
CA ILE A 204 -17.65 10.64 8.33
C ILE A 204 -17.59 11.86 7.40
N GLY A 205 -18.74 12.43 7.01
CA GLY A 205 -18.81 13.62 6.17
C GLY A 205 -18.17 14.85 6.84
N GLY A 206 -18.40 15.03 8.14
CA GLY A 206 -17.77 16.09 8.94
C GLY A 206 -16.26 15.95 9.00
N ASP A 207 -15.77 14.74 9.31
CA ASP A 207 -14.34 14.45 9.38
C ASP A 207 -13.65 14.57 8.01
N LEU A 208 -14.33 14.11 6.94
CA LEU A 208 -13.85 14.25 5.57
C LEU A 208 -13.66 15.72 5.19
N LEU A 209 -14.62 16.57 5.53
CA LEU A 209 -14.53 18.01 5.27
C LEU A 209 -13.37 18.64 6.03
N HIS A 210 -13.20 18.28 7.31
CA HIS A 210 -12.11 18.75 8.15
C HIS A 210 -10.74 18.35 7.58
N CYS A 211 -10.51 17.05 7.33
CA CYS A 211 -9.26 16.55 6.76
C CYS A 211 -8.97 17.14 5.38
N SER A 212 -10.00 17.36 4.55
CA SER A 212 -9.81 17.97 3.22
C SER A 212 -9.37 19.43 3.31
N ARG A 213 -9.87 20.17 4.29
CA ARG A 213 -9.42 21.54 4.56
C ARG A 213 -7.98 21.56 5.09
N GLU A 214 -7.62 20.65 5.98
CA GLU A 214 -6.23 20.51 6.44
C GLU A 214 -5.28 20.14 5.29
N ALA A 215 -5.68 19.19 4.43
CA ALA A 215 -4.90 18.80 3.26
C ALA A 215 -4.66 19.98 2.31
N LEU A 216 -5.67 20.82 2.09
CA LEU A 216 -5.54 22.03 1.30
C LEU A 216 -4.51 23.00 1.91
N ILE A 217 -4.64 23.32 3.20
CA ILE A 217 -3.74 24.25 3.91
C ILE A 217 -2.29 23.74 3.87
N GLU A 218 -2.05 22.46 4.14
CA GLU A 218 -0.69 21.90 4.11
C GLU A 218 -0.11 21.84 2.68
N THR A 219 -0.96 21.64 1.67
CA THR A 219 -0.53 21.68 0.27
C THR A 219 -0.17 23.10 -0.16
N GLU A 220 -0.95 24.10 0.23
CA GLU A 220 -0.64 25.51 -0.02
C GLU A 220 0.68 25.91 0.64
N ARG A 221 0.89 25.53 1.91
CA ARG A 221 2.17 25.73 2.62
C ARG A 221 3.34 25.06 1.91
N LEU A 222 3.16 23.85 1.39
CA LEU A 222 4.20 23.17 0.62
C LEU A 222 4.56 23.95 -0.65
N ILE A 223 3.55 24.43 -1.39
CA ILE A 223 3.75 25.22 -2.61
C ILE A 223 4.52 26.50 -2.30
N GLU A 224 4.15 27.21 -1.23
CA GLU A 224 4.84 28.42 -0.77
C GLU A 224 6.29 28.15 -0.36
N ALA A 225 6.54 27.09 0.41
CA ALA A 225 7.88 26.71 0.86
C ALA A 225 8.81 26.37 -0.31
N VAL A 226 8.33 25.57 -1.27
CA VAL A 226 9.09 25.20 -2.47
C VAL A 226 9.34 26.41 -3.38
N SER A 227 8.33 27.27 -3.57
CA SER A 227 8.46 28.48 -4.40
C SER A 227 9.45 29.47 -3.80
N SER A 228 9.43 29.64 -2.48
CA SER A 228 10.34 30.51 -1.75
C SER A 228 11.78 29.98 -1.76
N GLY A 229 11.97 28.66 -1.62
CA GLY A 229 13.27 28.02 -1.74
C GLY A 229 13.88 28.15 -3.14
N ALA A 230 13.08 27.97 -4.20
CA ALA A 230 13.52 28.13 -5.58
C ALA A 230 13.92 29.57 -5.92
N ALA A 231 13.15 30.55 -5.42
CA ALA A 231 13.48 31.97 -5.58
C ALA A 231 14.77 32.34 -4.84
N SER A 232 14.98 31.83 -3.63
CA SER A 232 16.19 32.09 -2.83
C SER A 232 17.45 31.51 -3.49
N ALA A 233 17.37 30.29 -4.03
CA ALA A 233 18.49 29.68 -4.76
C ALA A 233 18.86 30.45 -6.04
N ALA A 234 17.87 30.97 -6.76
CA ALA A 234 18.10 31.80 -7.94
C ALA A 234 18.74 33.16 -7.59
N VAL A 235 18.31 33.79 -6.49
CA VAL A 235 18.91 35.05 -6.01
C VAL A 235 20.34 34.82 -5.50
N ALA A 236 20.61 33.75 -4.75
CA ALA A 236 21.95 33.40 -4.29
C ALA A 236 22.93 33.15 -5.45
N ALA A 237 22.47 32.56 -6.56
CA ALA A 237 23.26 32.37 -7.77
C ALA A 237 23.60 33.70 -8.49
N VAL A 238 22.76 34.73 -8.33
CA VAL A 238 22.96 36.06 -8.95
C VAL A 238 23.74 37.01 -8.03
N HIS A 239 23.61 36.89 -6.70
CA HIS A 239 24.20 37.80 -5.71
C HIS A 239 25.54 37.34 -5.09
N GLY A 240 26.17 36.28 -5.62
CA GLY A 240 27.48 35.77 -5.17
C GLY A 240 28.69 36.72 -5.34
N ALA A 241 28.51 38.04 -5.32
CA ALA A 241 29.59 39.02 -5.45
C ALA A 241 29.54 40.25 -4.52
N LEU A 242 28.48 40.51 -3.73
CA LEU A 242 28.44 41.68 -2.85
C LEU A 242 27.87 41.35 -1.47
N LEU A 243 28.77 41.28 -0.48
CA LEU A 243 28.49 41.10 0.93
C LEU A 243 27.92 42.42 1.51
N ASP A 244 26.65 42.41 1.92
CA ASP A 244 26.12 43.39 2.87
C ASP A 244 25.50 42.62 4.05
N ASP A 245 25.96 42.96 5.25
CA ASP A 245 25.94 42.17 6.49
C ASP A 245 24.71 42.49 7.37
N SER A 246 23.59 42.87 6.74
CA SER A 246 22.49 43.54 7.46
C SER A 246 21.06 43.01 7.22
N ALA A 247 20.89 41.86 6.54
CA ALA A 247 19.58 41.23 6.36
C ALA A 247 19.42 39.96 7.21
N HIS A 248 19.12 40.15 8.50
CA HIS A 248 18.81 39.09 9.44
C HIS A 248 17.30 38.81 9.44
N ASP A 249 16.73 38.31 8.34
CA ASP A 249 15.37 37.78 8.43
C ASP A 249 15.04 36.76 7.33
N SER A 250 14.58 35.59 7.76
CA SER A 250 14.10 34.44 6.97
C SER A 250 15.11 33.82 6.00
N LEU A 251 16.03 33.00 6.54
CA LEU A 251 16.66 31.93 5.75
C LEU A 251 15.56 31.08 5.10
N PRO A 252 15.71 30.69 3.82
CA PRO A 252 14.73 29.83 3.16
C PRO A 252 14.54 28.52 3.94
N PRO A 253 13.34 27.91 3.90
CA PRO A 253 13.07 26.66 4.58
C PRO A 253 14.07 25.60 4.09
N GLY A 254 14.71 24.92 5.04
CA GLY A 254 15.68 23.87 4.72
C GLY A 254 15.00 22.65 4.10
N ASP A 255 15.78 21.80 3.42
CA ASP A 255 15.27 20.57 2.80
C ASP A 255 14.53 19.66 3.79
N GLU A 256 14.96 19.62 5.05
CA GLU A 256 14.29 18.86 6.12
C GLU A 256 12.90 19.41 6.44
N GLU A 257 12.75 20.74 6.43
CA GLU A 257 11.47 21.41 6.68
C GLU A 257 10.50 21.18 5.51
N ILE A 258 10.98 21.32 4.27
CA ILE A 258 10.19 21.03 3.07
C ILE A 258 9.71 19.57 3.08
N ASN A 259 10.58 18.61 3.40
CA ASN A 259 10.21 17.20 3.52
C ASN A 259 9.16 16.97 4.62
N SER A 260 9.29 17.67 5.76
CA SER A 260 8.31 17.60 6.85
C SER A 260 6.93 18.10 6.42
N ILE A 261 6.86 19.25 5.73
CA ILE A 261 5.61 19.81 5.19
C ILE A 261 5.02 18.86 4.12
N TYR A 262 5.86 18.30 3.25
CA TYR A 262 5.43 17.31 2.26
C TYR A 262 4.78 16.09 2.92
N HIS A 263 5.40 15.52 3.95
CA HIS A 263 4.85 14.38 4.67
C HIS A 263 3.51 14.70 5.34
N LYS A 264 3.35 15.91 5.91
CA LYS A 264 2.09 16.36 6.49
C LYS A 264 0.99 16.49 5.44
N ALA A 265 1.27 17.17 4.32
CA ALA A 265 0.33 17.33 3.22
C ALA A 265 -0.10 15.97 2.66
N PHE A 266 0.85 15.07 2.43
CA PHE A 266 0.57 13.72 1.95
C PHE A 266 -0.28 12.90 2.92
N ASN A 267 -0.01 13.00 4.23
CA ASN A 267 -0.79 12.30 5.25
C ASN A 267 -2.24 12.82 5.29
N SER A 268 -2.44 14.15 5.31
CA SER A 268 -3.77 14.75 5.32
C SER A 268 -4.58 14.39 4.06
N LEU A 269 -3.96 14.41 2.88
CA LEU A 269 -4.60 13.98 1.65
C LEU A 269 -5.00 12.51 1.70
N SER A 270 -4.12 11.66 2.23
CA SER A 270 -4.39 10.24 2.38
C SER A 270 -5.61 10.01 3.30
N LYS A 271 -5.70 10.72 4.43
CA LYS A 271 -6.87 10.69 5.34
C LYS A 271 -8.16 11.06 4.62
N SER A 272 -8.16 12.13 3.84
CA SER A 272 -9.34 12.55 3.07
C SER A 272 -9.76 11.47 2.07
N ILE A 273 -8.81 10.87 1.35
CA ILE A 273 -9.12 9.78 0.40
C ILE A 273 -9.72 8.58 1.13
N PHE A 274 -9.14 8.18 2.26
CA PHE A 274 -9.68 7.09 3.08
C PHE A 274 -11.12 7.39 3.54
N LEU A 275 -11.35 8.55 4.15
CA LEU A 275 -12.68 8.94 4.65
C LEU A 275 -13.70 9.06 3.52
N LEU A 276 -13.31 9.50 2.32
CA LEU A 276 -14.19 9.52 1.16
C LEU A 276 -14.66 8.12 0.77
N THR A 277 -13.76 7.13 0.82
CA THR A 277 -14.15 5.73 0.56
C THR A 277 -15.10 5.17 1.62
N GLN A 278 -14.87 5.49 2.90
CA GLN A 278 -15.74 5.10 4.01
C GLN A 278 -17.11 5.78 3.91
N TRP A 279 -17.13 7.08 3.60
CA TRP A 279 -18.34 7.86 3.44
C TRP A 279 -19.23 7.27 2.35
N LYS A 280 -18.65 6.95 1.19
CA LYS A 280 -19.40 6.35 0.08
C LYS A 280 -20.00 5.01 0.46
N ALA A 281 -19.22 4.14 1.13
CA ALA A 281 -19.70 2.84 1.58
C ALA A 281 -20.85 2.98 2.60
N SER A 282 -20.73 3.91 3.55
CA SER A 282 -21.78 4.18 4.54
C SER A 282 -23.05 4.76 3.92
N TRP A 283 -22.90 5.66 2.95
CA TRP A 283 -24.02 6.22 2.20
C TRP A 283 -24.76 5.15 1.40
N ASP A 284 -24.03 4.28 0.70
CA ASP A 284 -24.63 3.18 -0.07
C ASP A 284 -25.43 2.23 0.82
N ALA A 285 -24.88 1.87 1.98
CA ALA A 285 -25.57 1.04 2.96
C ALA A 285 -26.85 1.71 3.51
N ALA A 286 -26.82 3.02 3.75
CA ALA A 286 -27.99 3.77 4.19
C ALA A 286 -29.09 3.82 3.12
N ILE A 287 -28.72 3.98 1.84
CA ILE A 287 -29.67 3.95 0.72
C ILE A 287 -30.27 2.55 0.55
N GLU A 288 -29.46 1.49 0.66
CA GLU A 288 -29.93 0.11 0.57
C GLU A 288 -30.93 -0.22 1.70
N ALA A 289 -30.63 0.15 2.94
CA ALA A 289 -31.54 -0.03 4.08
C ALA A 289 -32.85 0.78 3.91
N ALA A 290 -32.77 2.00 3.38
CA ALA A 290 -33.96 2.80 3.06
C ALA A 290 -34.84 2.13 1.99
N HIS A 291 -34.23 1.45 1.01
CA HIS A 291 -34.98 0.71 -0.01
C HIS A 291 -35.66 -0.54 0.57
N GLU A 292 -35.01 -1.27 1.47
CA GLU A 292 -35.59 -2.45 2.13
C GLU A 292 -36.78 -2.10 3.03
N THR A 293 -36.70 -0.98 3.75
CA THR A 293 -37.79 -0.50 4.63
C THR A 293 -39.01 0.02 3.88
N VAL A 294 -38.82 0.54 2.65
CA VAL A 294 -39.94 0.95 1.77
C VAL A 294 -40.55 -0.24 1.03
N ALA A 295 -39.87 -1.40 0.98
CA ALA A 295 -40.37 -2.62 0.36
C ALA A 295 -41.43 -3.36 1.19
N ASP A 296 -41.86 -2.83 2.34
CA ASP A 296 -43.09 -3.25 3.00
C ASP A 296 -44.28 -2.56 2.32
N PRO A 297 -45.04 -3.25 1.46
CA PRO A 297 -46.07 -2.63 0.60
C PRO A 297 -47.17 -1.92 1.39
N SER A 298 -47.33 -2.26 2.68
CA SER A 298 -48.22 -1.59 3.61
C SER A 298 -47.81 -0.14 3.91
N LEU A 299 -46.51 0.15 3.95
CA LEU A 299 -46.00 1.48 4.28
C LEU A 299 -45.93 2.37 3.03
N ALA A 300 -45.62 1.78 1.87
CA ALA A 300 -45.66 2.47 0.59
C ALA A 300 -47.07 3.02 0.27
N ASP A 301 -48.13 2.25 0.56
CA ASP A 301 -49.53 2.71 0.41
C ASP A 301 -49.91 3.77 1.45
N ALA A 302 -49.39 3.69 2.68
CA ALA A 302 -49.62 4.69 3.72
C ALA A 302 -48.91 6.02 3.41
N VAL A 303 -47.67 5.98 2.92
CA VAL A 303 -46.90 7.17 2.52
C VAL A 303 -47.48 7.78 1.24
N ALA A 304 -47.91 6.97 0.27
CA ALA A 304 -48.62 7.45 -0.92
C ALA A 304 -49.97 8.11 -0.56
N SER A 305 -50.70 7.54 0.41
CA SER A 305 -51.95 8.12 0.93
C SER A 305 -51.71 9.43 1.67
N ALA A 306 -50.67 9.51 2.51
CA ALA A 306 -50.31 10.73 3.23
C ALA A 306 -49.84 11.85 2.29
N ALA A 307 -49.04 11.52 1.26
CA ALA A 307 -48.62 12.47 0.24
C ALA A 307 -49.80 12.98 -0.61
N ALA A 308 -50.77 12.12 -0.92
CA ALA A 308 -52.00 12.53 -1.61
C ALA A 308 -52.88 13.47 -0.76
N VAL A 309 -52.96 13.24 0.56
CA VAL A 309 -53.69 14.11 1.50
C VAL A 309 -52.98 15.47 1.65
N ALA A 310 -51.65 15.49 1.75
CA ALA A 310 -50.88 16.74 1.79
C ALA A 310 -50.98 17.54 0.48
N ALA A 311 -51.01 16.87 -0.68
CA ALA A 311 -51.21 17.54 -1.96
C ALA A 311 -52.63 18.14 -2.08
N ALA A 312 -53.65 17.46 -1.53
CA ALA A 312 -55.04 17.94 -1.53
C ALA A 312 -55.27 19.16 -0.61
N THR A 313 -54.51 19.31 0.47
CA THR A 313 -54.58 20.48 1.36
C THR A 313 -53.78 21.67 0.86
N THR A 314 -52.90 21.50 -0.13
CA THR A 314 -52.11 22.58 -0.74
C THR A 314 -52.77 23.26 -1.93
N VAL A 315 -54.06 23.05 -2.20
CA VAL A 315 -54.77 23.86 -3.20
C VAL A 315 -54.85 25.31 -2.67
N PRO A 316 -54.10 26.26 -3.23
CA PRO A 316 -54.10 27.63 -2.74
C PRO A 316 -55.38 28.28 -3.25
N ASP A 317 -56.21 28.74 -2.33
CA ASP A 317 -57.33 29.62 -2.64
C ASP A 317 -56.75 30.88 -3.33
N MET A 318 -56.91 30.93 -4.65
CA MET A 318 -56.39 31.98 -5.50
C MET A 318 -57.21 33.25 -5.31
N MET A 319 -56.97 34.01 -4.24
CA MET A 319 -57.22 35.46 -4.24
C MET A 319 -56.21 36.20 -3.36
N GLY A 320 -55.13 36.61 -4.02
CA GLY A 320 -54.44 37.90 -3.87
C GLY A 320 -54.06 38.39 -2.48
N ASP A 321 -52.77 38.42 -2.19
CA ASP A 321 -52.13 39.65 -1.69
C ASP A 321 -50.62 39.64 -1.95
N ASN A 322 -50.08 40.81 -2.25
CA ASN A 322 -48.66 41.07 -2.49
C ASN A 322 -47.93 41.15 -1.14
N GLY A 323 -47.13 40.15 -0.81
CA GLY A 323 -46.28 40.18 0.37
C GLY A 323 -44.97 39.43 0.15
N SER A 324 -43.88 40.17 0.06
CA SER A 324 -42.51 39.66 0.05
C SER A 324 -42.22 38.81 1.31
N GLY A 325 -42.08 37.50 1.14
CA GLY A 325 -41.73 36.56 2.19
C GLY A 325 -40.88 35.43 1.64
N ASP A 326 -39.72 35.24 2.27
CA ASP A 326 -38.63 34.34 1.87
C ASP A 326 -39.06 32.85 1.91
N PRO A 327 -38.91 32.05 0.84
CA PRO A 327 -39.45 30.68 0.77
C PRO A 327 -38.60 29.60 1.48
N SER A 328 -37.55 29.95 2.23
CA SER A 328 -36.64 28.95 2.83
C SER A 328 -37.05 28.43 4.23
N SER A 329 -38.11 28.97 4.84
CA SER A 329 -38.46 28.64 6.24
C SER A 329 -39.43 27.45 6.41
N ASN A 330 -40.09 26.96 5.37
CA ASN A 330 -41.24 26.04 5.55
C ASN A 330 -40.89 24.54 5.62
N MET A 331 -39.68 24.12 5.20
CA MET A 331 -39.27 22.71 5.33
C MET A 331 -38.83 22.34 6.75
N ALA A 332 -38.34 23.31 7.54
CA ALA A 332 -37.86 23.05 8.90
C ALA A 332 -39.00 22.86 9.91
N THR A 333 -40.14 23.53 9.73
CA THR A 333 -41.29 23.43 10.64
C THR A 333 -42.04 22.10 10.49
N LEU A 334 -42.02 21.51 9.29
CA LEU A 334 -42.75 20.26 9.01
C LEU A 334 -42.04 19.01 9.58
N LEU A 335 -40.73 19.05 9.74
CA LEU A 335 -39.94 17.97 10.35
C LEU A 335 -39.99 17.97 11.88
N MET A 336 -40.29 19.10 12.51
CA MET A 336 -40.43 19.19 13.97
C MET A 336 -41.82 18.74 14.45
N ALA A 337 -42.86 18.86 13.63
CA ALA A 337 -44.23 18.44 13.99
C ALA A 337 -44.45 16.92 13.97
N ALA A 338 -43.59 16.15 13.31
CA ALA A 338 -43.72 14.69 13.20
C ALA A 338 -43.11 13.92 14.40
N ASN A 339 -42.47 14.61 15.35
CA ASN A 339 -41.74 13.98 16.45
C ASN A 339 -42.40 14.17 17.83
N ASP A 340 -43.58 14.81 17.90
CA ASP A 340 -44.23 15.21 19.16
C ASP A 340 -45.50 14.40 19.51
N GLU A 341 -45.83 13.34 18.76
CA GLU A 341 -47.04 12.52 18.98
C GLU A 341 -46.76 11.12 19.60
N ARG A 342 -45.70 10.95 20.39
CA ARG A 342 -45.40 9.66 21.06
C ARG A 342 -45.23 9.75 22.58
N GLN A 343 -46.03 10.57 23.24
CA GLN A 343 -46.13 10.53 24.69
C GLN A 343 -47.59 10.72 25.09
N ASP A 344 -48.23 9.60 25.44
CA ASP A 344 -49.30 9.44 26.44
C ASP A 344 -50.10 8.16 26.13
N HIS A 345 -49.73 7.06 26.79
CA HIS A 345 -50.73 6.11 27.29
C HIS A 345 -50.12 5.32 28.46
N ASP A 346 -50.46 5.76 29.67
CA ASP A 346 -50.48 4.94 30.87
C ASP A 346 -51.47 3.80 30.67
N ASP A 347 -51.13 2.59 31.12
CA ASP A 347 -52.09 1.70 31.77
C ASP A 347 -51.34 0.78 32.74
N ASP A 348 -51.77 0.88 33.99
CA ASP A 348 -51.48 0.03 35.12
C ASP A 348 -51.81 -1.45 34.82
N GLU A 349 -51.00 -2.40 35.31
CA GLU A 349 -51.55 -3.65 35.87
C GLU A 349 -50.52 -4.41 36.74
N GLU A 350 -50.71 -4.23 38.05
CA GLU A 350 -50.59 -5.17 39.17
C GLU A 350 -49.55 -6.31 39.17
N ASP A 351 -48.60 -6.15 40.11
CA ASP A 351 -47.96 -7.22 40.89
C ASP A 351 -49.03 -8.02 41.68
N PRO A 352 -48.94 -9.36 41.75
CA PRO A 352 -48.62 -9.89 43.07
C PRO A 352 -47.66 -11.09 43.05
N THR A 353 -46.60 -10.94 43.83
CA THR A 353 -46.09 -11.84 44.89
C THR A 353 -46.46 -13.32 44.79
N LEU A 354 -45.44 -14.18 44.75
CA LEU A 354 -45.42 -15.41 45.56
C LEU A 354 -43.99 -15.96 45.66
N GLU A 355 -43.35 -15.68 46.80
CA GLU A 355 -42.41 -16.59 47.44
C GLU A 355 -43.02 -18.00 47.54
N TYR A 356 -42.24 -19.06 47.36
CA TYR A 356 -41.97 -20.05 48.42
C TYR A 356 -41.01 -21.15 47.96
N VAL A 357 -40.05 -21.44 48.85
CA VAL A 357 -39.10 -22.57 48.99
C VAL A 357 -37.83 -22.56 48.15
#